data_AF-A0A4Q6GVV9-F1
#
_entry.id   AF-A0A4Q6GVV9-F1
#
_cell.length_a   1.000
_cell.length_b   1.000
_cell.length_c   1.000
_cell.angle_alpha   90.00
_cell.angle_beta   90.00
_cell.angle_gamma   90.00
#
_symmetry.space_group_name_H-M   'P 1'
#
loop_
_entity.id
_entity.type
_entity.pdbx_description
1 polymer ?
#
loop_
_entity_poly.entity_id
_entity_poly.type
_entity_poly.pdbx_seq_one_letter_code
_entity_poly.pdbx_strand_id
1 'polypeptide(L)'
;FLLSGQGRQLLLACKHGSAYRIGTAAVDEFASEVRLRGAQGGILVTEGVLDRGGVEKAEKHSIEIIDGPLLWPAVKPMVEGNLQRRIVGTASARARRHIGIAWLGAVTLGLASALVFPGVINRPAASAPNPIAPAAAPAAGPAVSPPATATTQPAKTTSVPAPVSTEADTEQHRAQVSAKLARTPGISRGVWISRSTLSVDRLVEEEAAWPLVCNHLKAYPDLLLTRVQMNPPQGSTEAVRWRQCEAIQDTAR
;
A
#
# COMPACT_ATOMS: atom_id res chain seq x y z
N PHE A 1 -0.65 -3.85 -22.47
CA PHE A 1 -0.44 -3.23 -23.80
C PHE A 1 0.47 -4.12 -24.62
N LEU A 2 0.21 -4.35 -25.90
CA LEU A 2 1.15 -5.07 -26.76
C LEU A 2 2.12 -4.07 -27.40
N LEU A 3 3.41 -4.31 -27.21
CA LEU A 3 4.50 -3.55 -27.82
C LEU A 3 5.04 -4.38 -28.98
N SER A 4 5.23 -3.76 -30.13
CA SER A 4 5.85 -4.39 -31.31
C SER A 4 7.12 -3.64 -31.66
N GLY A 5 8.25 -4.35 -31.74
CA GLY A 5 9.55 -3.76 -32.08
C GLY A 5 10.56 -4.83 -32.46
N GLN A 6 11.41 -4.57 -33.46
CA GLN A 6 12.42 -5.49 -33.96
C GLN A 6 11.90 -6.93 -34.27
N GLY A 7 10.68 -7.04 -34.81
CA GLY A 7 10.06 -8.34 -35.12
C GLY A 7 9.57 -9.12 -33.89
N ARG A 8 9.61 -8.53 -32.69
CA ARG A 8 9.15 -9.13 -31.44
C ARG A 8 7.87 -8.46 -30.95
N GLN A 9 6.98 -9.28 -30.38
CA GLN A 9 5.81 -8.81 -29.65
C GLN A 9 5.99 -9.05 -28.15
N LEU A 10 5.94 -7.97 -27.37
CA LEU A 10 6.06 -8.00 -25.92
C LEU A 10 4.78 -7.49 -25.27
N LEU A 11 4.34 -8.14 -24.19
CA LEU A 11 3.22 -7.66 -23.40
C LEU A 11 3.74 -6.74 -22.29
N LEU A 12 3.31 -5.48 -22.27
CA LEU A 12 3.55 -4.54 -21.19
C LEU A 12 2.39 -4.56 -20.19
N ALA A 13 2.68 -4.84 -18.92
CA ALA A 13 1.77 -4.64 -17.81
C ALA A 13 2.34 -3.62 -16.82
N CYS A 14 1.47 -2.71 -16.36
CA CYS A 14 1.81 -1.72 -15.34
C CYS A 14 0.99 -2.00 -14.09
N LYS A 15 1.66 -2.26 -12.96
CA LYS A 15 1.03 -2.42 -11.65
C LYS A 15 1.39 -1.22 -10.78
N HIS A 16 0.39 -0.56 -10.20
CA HIS A 16 0.59 0.67 -9.44
C HIS A 16 0.56 0.39 -7.93
N GLY A 17 1.40 1.11 -7.18
CA GLY A 17 1.47 1.05 -5.72
C GLY A 17 2.83 0.63 -5.17
N SER A 18 3.46 1.53 -4.43
CA SER A 18 4.78 1.33 -3.80
C SER A 18 4.81 0.32 -2.64
N ALA A 19 3.66 0.02 -2.04
CA ALA A 19 3.54 -0.97 -0.96
C ALA A 19 3.45 -2.42 -1.48
N TYR A 20 3.29 -2.64 -2.79
CA TYR A 20 3.12 -3.97 -3.34
C TYR A 20 4.43 -4.77 -3.32
N ARG A 21 4.31 -6.03 -2.88
CA ARG A 21 5.31 -7.07 -3.06
C ARG A 21 4.77 -8.07 -4.07
N ILE A 22 5.44 -8.19 -5.21
CA ILE A 22 5.02 -9.09 -6.29
C ILE A 22 5.76 -10.41 -6.12
N GLY A 23 5.02 -11.48 -5.85
CA GLY A 23 5.55 -12.84 -5.72
C GLY A 23 5.27 -13.72 -6.92
N THR A 24 5.67 -14.98 -6.80
CA THR A 24 5.63 -16.00 -7.87
C THR A 24 4.26 -16.14 -8.54
N ALA A 25 3.17 -16.18 -7.77
CA ALA A 25 1.81 -16.36 -8.29
C ALA A 25 1.39 -15.24 -9.25
N ALA A 26 1.72 -13.99 -8.92
CA ALA A 26 1.40 -12.84 -9.79
C ALA A 26 2.24 -12.85 -11.08
N VAL A 27 3.46 -13.37 -11.01
CA VAL A 27 4.32 -13.55 -12.19
C VAL A 27 3.81 -14.68 -13.08
N ASP A 28 3.32 -15.78 -12.51
CA ASP A 28 2.70 -16.88 -13.26
C ASP A 28 1.43 -16.46 -13.99
N GLU A 29 0.59 -15.66 -13.31
CA GLU A 29 -0.62 -15.09 -13.90
C GLU A 29 -0.25 -14.21 -15.10
N PHE A 30 0.75 -13.34 -14.94
CA PHE A 30 1.23 -12.51 -16.03
C PHE A 30 1.86 -13.31 -17.17
N ALA A 31 2.66 -14.33 -16.87
CA ALA A 31 3.23 -15.23 -17.87
C ALA A 31 2.15 -15.98 -18.66
N SER A 32 1.05 -16.34 -18.01
CA SER A 32 -0.11 -16.93 -18.66
C SER A 32 -0.77 -15.92 -19.60
N GLU A 33 -0.90 -14.66 -19.20
CA GLU A 33 -1.42 -13.59 -20.05
C GLU A 33 -0.53 -13.33 -21.28
N VAL A 34 0.79 -13.32 -21.12
CA VAL A 34 1.77 -13.21 -22.22
C VAL A 34 1.49 -14.28 -23.27
N ARG A 35 1.34 -15.54 -22.84
CA ARG A 35 1.08 -16.69 -23.73
C ARG A 35 -0.28 -16.61 -24.41
N LEU A 36 -1.34 -16.26 -23.65
CA LEU A 36 -2.70 -16.13 -24.19
C LEU A 36 -2.80 -15.05 -25.26
N ARG A 37 -2.00 -13.99 -25.15
CA ARG A 37 -1.94 -12.91 -26.14
C ARG A 37 -0.97 -13.20 -27.30
N GLY A 38 -0.34 -14.37 -27.33
CA GLY A 38 0.63 -14.75 -28.36
C GLY A 38 1.91 -13.91 -28.34
N ALA A 39 2.21 -13.23 -27.23
CA ALA A 39 3.43 -12.46 -27.07
C ALA A 39 4.62 -13.39 -26.76
N GLN A 40 5.82 -12.97 -27.19
CA GLN A 40 7.06 -13.73 -27.04
C GLN A 40 7.70 -13.54 -25.65
N GLY A 41 7.23 -12.56 -24.89
CA GLY A 41 7.74 -12.17 -23.59
C GLY A 41 6.92 -11.02 -22.99
N GLY A 42 7.28 -10.60 -21.78
CA GLY A 42 6.58 -9.54 -21.06
C GLY A 42 7.52 -8.48 -20.50
N ILE A 43 6.99 -7.29 -20.26
CA ILE A 43 7.61 -6.25 -19.44
C ILE A 43 6.62 -5.93 -18.31
N LEU A 44 7.04 -6.10 -17.07
CA LEU A 44 6.26 -5.77 -15.89
C LEU A 44 6.85 -4.53 -15.22
N VAL A 45 6.08 -3.45 -15.23
CA VAL A 45 6.46 -2.17 -14.62
C VAL A 45 5.70 -1.99 -13.31
N THR A 46 6.41 -1.75 -12.20
CA THR A 46 5.81 -1.53 -10.88
C THR A 46 6.56 -0.50 -10.04
N GLU A 47 5.83 0.22 -9.19
CA GLU A 47 6.44 1.06 -8.13
C GLU A 47 6.85 0.24 -6.89
N GLY A 48 6.25 -0.94 -6.72
CA GLY A 48 6.58 -1.89 -5.66
C GLY A 48 7.88 -2.62 -5.94
N VAL A 49 8.12 -3.74 -5.25
CA VAL A 49 9.28 -4.61 -5.55
C VAL A 49 8.82 -6.04 -5.79
N LEU A 50 9.63 -6.81 -6.50
CA LEU A 50 9.44 -8.25 -6.58
C LEU A 50 10.18 -8.94 -5.43
N ASP A 51 9.57 -10.00 -4.90
CA ASP A 51 10.30 -10.90 -4.03
C ASP A 51 11.28 -11.77 -4.84
N ARG A 52 12.18 -12.44 -4.15
CA ARG A 52 13.22 -13.26 -4.78
C ARG A 52 12.63 -14.34 -5.70
N GLY A 53 11.55 -14.99 -5.28
CA GLY A 53 10.89 -16.02 -6.08
C GLY A 53 10.24 -15.44 -7.34
N GLY A 54 9.64 -14.24 -7.24
CA GLY A 54 9.08 -13.50 -8.35
C GLY A 54 10.14 -13.11 -9.39
N VAL A 55 11.31 -12.64 -8.95
CA VAL A 55 12.44 -12.33 -9.85
C VAL A 55 12.92 -13.58 -10.59
N GLU A 56 13.20 -14.66 -9.87
CA GLU A 56 13.65 -15.93 -10.45
C GLU A 56 12.63 -16.50 -11.45
N LYS A 57 11.33 -16.29 -11.20
CA LYS A 57 10.25 -16.78 -12.06
C LYS A 57 10.04 -15.90 -13.28
N ALA A 58 10.20 -14.59 -13.15
CA ALA A 58 10.11 -13.66 -14.27
C ALA A 58 11.19 -13.95 -15.31
N GLU A 59 12.42 -14.22 -14.86
CA GLU A 59 13.52 -14.61 -15.74
C GLU A 59 13.18 -15.88 -16.54
N LYS A 60 12.66 -16.93 -15.87
CA LYS A 60 12.23 -18.19 -16.52
C LYS A 60 11.13 -17.99 -17.57
N HIS A 61 10.28 -16.98 -17.39
CA HIS A 61 9.17 -16.69 -18.30
C HIS A 61 9.49 -15.60 -19.33
N SER A 62 10.76 -15.17 -19.47
CA SER A 62 11.14 -14.07 -20.36
C SER A 62 10.35 -12.78 -20.08
N ILE A 63 10.17 -12.48 -18.79
CA ILE A 63 9.54 -11.26 -18.29
C ILE A 63 10.62 -10.33 -17.76
N GLU A 64 10.75 -9.17 -18.39
CA GLU A 64 11.58 -8.07 -17.91
C GLU A 64 10.86 -7.30 -16.80
N ILE A 65 11.60 -6.89 -15.78
CA ILE A 65 11.04 -6.22 -14.60
C ILE A 65 11.62 -4.82 -14.50
N ILE A 66 10.75 -3.82 -14.38
CA ILE A 66 11.10 -2.45 -14.02
C ILE A 66 10.35 -2.14 -12.73
N ASP A 67 10.98 -2.40 -11.58
CA ASP A 67 10.39 -2.23 -10.25
C ASP A 67 10.85 -0.93 -9.58
N GLY A 68 10.38 -0.62 -8.37
CA GLY A 68 10.61 0.67 -7.70
C GLY A 68 12.07 1.17 -7.74
N PRO A 69 13.07 0.34 -7.41
CA PRO A 69 14.49 0.68 -7.52
C PRO A 69 14.96 1.03 -8.95
N LEU A 70 14.45 0.34 -9.97
CA LEU A 70 14.83 0.53 -11.38
C LEU A 70 13.99 1.58 -12.10
N LEU A 71 12.77 1.85 -11.61
CA LEU A 71 11.77 2.70 -12.23
C LEU A 71 12.21 4.15 -12.28
N TRP A 72 12.66 4.70 -11.14
CA TRP A 72 13.06 6.11 -11.09
C TRP A 72 14.26 6.42 -12.00
N PRO A 73 15.36 5.63 -12.02
CA PRO A 73 16.43 5.80 -12.99
C PRO A 73 15.97 5.79 -14.45
N ALA A 74 14.99 4.96 -14.80
CA ALA A 74 14.46 4.87 -16.16
C ALA A 74 13.61 6.10 -16.55
N VAL A 75 12.77 6.59 -15.63
CA VAL A 75 11.82 7.68 -15.91
C VAL A 75 12.46 9.06 -15.72
N LYS A 76 13.41 9.20 -14.79
CA LYS A 76 14.04 10.47 -14.42
C LYS A 76 14.54 11.30 -15.62
N PRO A 77 15.21 10.73 -16.64
CA PRO A 77 15.67 11.50 -17.81
C PRO A 77 14.54 12.08 -18.67
N MET A 78 13.32 11.54 -18.55
CA MET A 78 12.13 11.99 -19.29
C MET A 78 11.38 13.11 -18.56
N VAL A 79 11.75 13.40 -17.31
CA VAL A 79 11.09 14.42 -16.48
C VAL A 79 11.79 15.77 -16.67
N GLU A 80 11.03 16.84 -16.89
CA GLU A 80 11.58 18.19 -16.98
C GLU A 80 12.41 18.58 -15.75
N GLY A 81 13.53 19.27 -15.95
CA GLY A 81 14.50 19.56 -14.89
C GLY A 81 13.95 20.31 -13.67
N ASN A 82 12.96 21.18 -13.85
CA ASN A 82 12.28 21.86 -12.73
C ASN A 82 11.43 20.90 -11.90
N LEU A 83 10.64 20.05 -12.56
CA LEU A 83 9.82 19.04 -11.90
C LEU A 83 10.70 17.98 -11.22
N GLN A 84 11.76 17.53 -11.89
CA GLN A 84 12.75 16.61 -11.33
C GLN A 84 13.35 17.15 -10.02
N ARG A 85 13.78 18.42 -10.00
CA ARG A 85 14.33 19.05 -8.77
C ARG A 85 13.32 19.10 -7.64
N ARG A 86 12.04 19.41 -7.92
CA ARG A 86 10.98 19.40 -6.90
C ARG A 86 10.73 18.00 -6.34
N ILE A 87 10.64 16.98 -7.19
CA ILE A 87 10.43 15.59 -6.77
C ILE A 87 11.59 15.10 -5.90
N VAL A 88 12.84 15.29 -6.35
CA VAL A 88 14.02 14.88 -5.58
C VAL A 88 14.17 15.69 -4.29
N GLY A 89 13.88 17.00 -4.32
CA GLY A 89 13.93 17.88 -3.16
C GLY A 89 12.94 17.46 -2.07
N THR A 90 11.68 17.21 -2.43
CA THR A 90 10.65 16.76 -1.48
C THR A 90 10.95 15.36 -0.91
N ALA A 91 11.42 14.43 -1.74
CA ALA A 91 11.82 13.10 -1.29
C ALA A 91 13.02 13.14 -0.33
N SER A 92 14.06 13.91 -0.66
CA SER A 92 15.26 14.05 0.18
C SER A 92 14.99 14.76 1.50
N ALA A 93 14.13 15.79 1.52
CA ALA A 93 13.71 16.46 2.75
C ALA A 93 12.98 15.49 3.69
N ARG A 94 12.09 14.64 3.15
CA ARG A 94 11.38 13.62 3.93
C ARG A 94 12.35 12.60 4.54
N ALA A 95 13.30 12.10 3.74
CA ALA A 95 14.32 11.16 4.22
C ALA A 95 15.17 11.76 5.35
N ARG A 96 15.65 13.00 5.17
CA ARG A 96 16.43 13.72 6.19
C ARG A 96 15.65 13.92 7.48
N ARG A 97 14.35 14.22 7.42
CA ARG A 97 13.51 14.36 8.62
C ARG A 97 13.42 13.05 9.41
N HIS A 98 13.18 11.92 8.74
CA HIS A 98 13.12 10.62 9.42
C HIS A 98 14.47 10.21 10.01
N ILE A 99 15.57 10.40 9.28
CA ILE A 99 16.92 10.12 9.77
C ILE A 99 17.24 11.01 10.98
N GLY A 100 16.91 12.31 10.92
CA GLY A 100 17.13 13.24 12.02
C GLY A 100 16.35 12.88 13.29
N ILE A 101 15.08 12.47 13.14
CA ILE A 101 14.26 12.00 14.27
C ILE A 101 14.85 10.73 14.87
N ALA A 102 15.27 9.77 14.05
CA ALA A 102 15.89 8.53 14.53
C ALA A 102 17.21 8.80 15.29
N TRP A 103 18.04 9.71 14.77
CA TRP A 103 19.27 10.15 15.44
C TRP A 103 18.99 10.82 16.79
N LEU A 104 18.02 11.75 16.84
CA LEU A 104 17.61 12.38 18.09
C LEU A 104 17.07 11.34 19.10
N GLY A 105 16.28 10.37 18.64
CA GLY A 105 15.81 9.26 19.47
C GLY A 105 16.96 8.41 20.03
N ALA A 106 17.94 8.06 19.20
CA ALA A 106 19.12 7.31 19.63
C ALA A 106 19.98 8.08 20.64
N VAL A 107 20.22 9.37 20.40
CA VAL A 107 21.01 10.24 21.31
C VAL A 107 20.31 10.41 22.64
N THR A 108 19.00 10.67 22.65
CA THR A 108 18.22 10.83 23.89
C THR A 108 18.18 9.53 24.70
N LEU A 109 18.00 8.38 24.05
CA LEU A 109 18.04 7.08 24.72
C LEU A 109 19.44 6.76 25.27
N GLY A 110 20.49 7.09 24.52
CA GLY A 110 21.88 6.94 24.96
C GLY A 110 22.19 7.81 26.19
N LEU A 111 21.77 9.07 26.17
CA LEU A 111 21.96 10.00 27.29
C LEU A 111 21.17 9.56 28.54
N ALA A 112 19.92 9.13 28.37
CA ALA A 112 19.10 8.60 29.46
C ALA A 112 19.74 7.34 30.08
N SER A 113 20.24 6.43 29.24
CA SER A 113 20.92 5.22 29.71
C SER A 113 22.20 5.57 30.49
N ALA A 114 23.00 6.52 29.99
CA ALA A 114 24.23 6.97 30.65
C ALA A 114 23.99 7.62 32.03
N LEU A 115 22.84 8.29 32.22
CA LEU A 115 22.47 8.90 33.50
C LEU A 115 21.92 7.89 34.52
N VAL A 116 21.32 6.78 34.06
CA VAL A 116 20.71 5.74 34.92
C VAL A 116 21.70 4.63 35.29
N PHE A 117 22.71 4.36 34.44
CA PHE A 117 23.67 3.27 34.63
C PHE A 117 24.98 3.53 35.41
N PRO A 118 25.32 4.72 35.96
CA PRO A 118 26.62 4.89 36.63
C PRO A 118 26.76 4.04 37.91
N GLY A 119 25.67 3.45 38.42
CA GLY A 119 25.70 2.49 39.55
C GLY A 119 26.08 1.04 39.19
N VAL A 120 26.20 0.68 37.91
CA VAL A 120 26.47 -0.72 37.48
C VAL A 120 27.93 -0.93 37.05
N ILE A 121 28.63 0.13 36.65
CA ILE A 121 30.03 0.05 36.17
C ILE A 121 31.05 0.03 37.33
N ASN A 122 30.65 0.37 38.55
CA ASN A 122 31.51 0.35 39.73
C ASN A 122 31.16 -0.80 40.70
N ARG A 123 31.18 -2.05 40.21
CA ARG A 123 31.23 -3.24 41.08
C ARG A 123 32.68 -3.72 41.21
N PRO A 124 33.25 -3.84 42.43
CA PRO A 124 34.53 -4.48 42.61
C PRO A 124 34.48 -5.92 42.10
N ALA A 125 35.52 -6.31 41.37
CA ALA A 125 35.68 -7.66 40.85
C ALA A 125 35.68 -8.68 42.00
N ALA A 126 34.75 -9.64 41.95
CA ALA A 126 34.81 -10.85 42.76
C ALA A 126 34.83 -12.07 41.82
N SER A 127 36.01 -12.68 41.77
CA SER A 127 36.39 -14.07 41.48
C SER A 127 35.80 -14.84 40.28
N ALA A 128 36.72 -15.47 39.55
CA ALA A 128 36.56 -16.21 38.29
C ALA A 128 36.06 -17.67 38.48
N PRO A 129 36.15 -18.57 37.47
CA PRO A 129 35.05 -18.98 36.58
C PRO A 129 34.66 -20.47 36.75
N ASN A 130 33.47 -20.85 36.27
CA ASN A 130 33.11 -22.26 36.06
C ASN A 130 32.57 -22.48 34.63
N PRO A 131 33.06 -23.47 33.85
CA PRO A 131 32.63 -23.67 32.48
C PRO A 131 31.44 -24.65 32.41
N ILE A 132 30.36 -24.27 31.71
CA ILE A 132 29.31 -25.22 31.30
C ILE A 132 28.90 -24.94 29.84
N ALA A 133 28.70 -26.05 29.14
CA ALA A 133 28.55 -26.35 27.72
C ALA A 133 27.53 -25.55 26.87
N PRO A 134 27.65 -25.61 25.52
CA PRO A 134 26.80 -24.86 24.59
C PRO A 134 25.39 -25.46 24.46
N ALA A 135 24.37 -24.60 24.50
CA ALA A 135 22.98 -24.98 24.25
C ALA A 135 22.31 -24.04 23.24
N ALA A 136 22.08 -24.62 22.05
CA ALA A 136 20.96 -24.47 21.11
C ALA A 136 20.42 -23.06 20.74
N ALA A 137 20.46 -22.81 19.41
CA ALA A 137 19.74 -21.76 18.71
C ALA A 137 18.21 -21.86 18.88
N PRO A 138 17.47 -20.74 18.94
CA PRO A 138 16.02 -20.76 18.81
C PRO A 138 15.60 -21.01 17.35
N ALA A 139 14.79 -22.04 17.19
CA ALA A 139 14.12 -22.44 15.96
C ALA A 139 13.07 -21.41 15.51
N ALA A 140 12.89 -21.34 14.20
CA ALA A 140 11.86 -20.57 13.50
C ALA A 140 10.45 -20.97 13.95
N GLY A 141 9.60 -19.97 14.19
CA GLY A 141 8.17 -20.16 14.42
C GLY A 141 7.38 -20.40 13.12
N PRO A 142 6.15 -20.96 13.20
CA PRO A 142 5.43 -21.52 12.05
C PRO A 142 4.81 -20.46 11.14
N ALA A 143 4.85 -20.75 9.84
CA ALA A 143 4.17 -20.00 8.79
C ALA A 143 2.64 -20.19 8.88
N VAL A 144 1.90 -19.07 8.75
CA VAL A 144 0.44 -19.06 8.62
C VAL A 144 0.08 -18.86 7.16
N SER A 145 -0.69 -19.78 6.60
CA SER A 145 -1.16 -19.80 5.20
C SER A 145 -2.13 -18.64 4.89
N PRO A 146 -2.09 -18.06 3.66
CA PRO A 146 -3.13 -17.12 3.20
C PRO A 146 -4.35 -17.84 2.59
N PRO A 147 -5.59 -17.37 2.82
CA PRO A 147 -6.74 -17.77 2.01
C PRO A 147 -6.79 -17.00 0.68
N ALA A 148 -7.15 -17.73 -0.37
CA ALA A 148 -7.45 -17.23 -1.71
C ALA A 148 -8.86 -16.63 -1.77
N THR A 149 -9.08 -15.58 -2.58
CA THR A 149 -10.35 -15.43 -3.33
C THR A 149 -10.29 -14.39 -4.46
N ALA A 150 -10.59 -14.91 -5.65
CA ALA A 150 -11.39 -14.39 -6.76
C ALA A 150 -11.36 -12.88 -7.13
N THR A 151 -10.78 -12.61 -8.29
CA THR A 151 -10.87 -11.35 -9.06
C THR A 151 -12.23 -11.24 -9.76
N THR A 152 -12.91 -10.09 -9.62
CA THR A 152 -13.94 -9.65 -10.56
C THR A 152 -13.59 -8.26 -11.08
N GLN A 153 -13.31 -8.20 -12.39
CA GLN A 153 -13.02 -6.99 -13.15
C GLN A 153 -14.32 -6.21 -13.41
N PRO A 154 -14.29 -4.86 -13.43
CA PRO A 154 -15.16 -4.17 -14.38
C PRO A 154 -14.43 -3.17 -15.28
N ALA A 155 -15.01 -3.05 -16.47
CA ALA A 155 -14.61 -2.25 -17.60
C ALA A 155 -14.64 -0.74 -17.34
N LYS A 156 -13.82 -0.01 -18.10
CA LYS A 156 -13.79 1.45 -18.16
C LYS A 156 -14.93 1.94 -19.04
N THR A 157 -15.72 2.88 -18.54
CA THR A 157 -16.55 3.75 -19.37
C THR A 157 -16.14 5.19 -19.11
N THR A 158 -15.74 5.87 -20.18
CA THR A 158 -15.44 7.30 -20.22
C THR A 158 -16.75 8.07 -20.32
N SER A 159 -16.95 9.12 -19.52
CA SER A 159 -17.92 10.18 -19.83
C SER A 159 -17.51 11.53 -19.26
N VAL A 160 -17.72 12.55 -20.10
CA VAL A 160 -17.41 13.99 -20.07
C VAL A 160 -18.25 14.75 -19.00
N PRO A 161 -17.84 15.95 -18.53
CA PRO A 161 -18.16 16.43 -17.19
C PRO A 161 -19.41 17.32 -17.05
N ALA A 162 -20.10 17.18 -15.91
CA ALA A 162 -20.98 18.17 -15.28
C ALA A 162 -20.30 18.70 -14.00
N PRO A 163 -20.71 19.86 -13.46
CA PRO A 163 -19.83 20.92 -12.93
C PRO A 163 -18.75 20.35 -12.00
N VAL A 164 -17.53 20.24 -12.54
CA VAL A 164 -16.48 19.43 -11.90
C VAL A 164 -15.82 20.23 -10.78
N SER A 165 -16.02 19.77 -9.55
CA SER A 165 -14.98 19.84 -8.53
C SER A 165 -13.65 19.44 -9.19
N THR A 166 -12.62 20.26 -9.04
CA THR A 166 -11.34 19.93 -9.67
C THR A 166 -10.79 18.64 -9.07
N GLU A 167 -9.87 17.96 -9.77
CA GLU A 167 -9.23 16.76 -9.21
C GLU A 167 -8.55 17.04 -7.86
N ALA A 168 -8.03 18.27 -7.68
CA ALA A 168 -7.45 18.72 -6.42
C ALA A 168 -8.51 18.83 -5.31
N ASP A 169 -9.68 19.39 -5.61
CA ASP A 169 -10.80 19.51 -4.66
C ASP A 169 -11.30 18.12 -4.23
N THR A 170 -11.45 17.20 -5.19
CA THR A 170 -11.89 15.83 -4.90
C THR A 170 -10.87 15.06 -4.05
N GLU A 171 -9.56 15.26 -4.27
CA GLU A 171 -8.54 14.69 -3.39
C GLU A 171 -8.61 15.31 -1.98
N GLN A 172 -8.85 16.61 -1.87
CA GLN A 172 -9.07 17.27 -0.60
C GLN A 172 -10.32 16.71 0.11
N HIS A 173 -11.41 16.46 -0.60
CA HIS A 173 -12.62 15.85 -0.06
C HIS A 173 -12.35 14.41 0.43
N ARG A 174 -11.61 13.61 -0.33
CA ARG A 174 -11.18 12.26 0.12
C ARG A 174 -10.40 12.32 1.43
N ALA A 175 -9.43 13.24 1.54
CA ALA A 175 -8.65 13.43 2.75
C ALA A 175 -9.54 13.85 3.94
N GLN A 176 -10.51 14.74 3.72
CA GLN A 176 -11.48 15.16 4.75
C GLN A 176 -12.37 14.00 5.21
N VAL A 177 -12.87 13.17 4.31
CA VAL A 177 -13.68 11.98 4.66
C VAL A 177 -12.87 11.02 5.52
N SER A 178 -11.64 10.69 5.14
CA SER A 178 -10.75 9.83 5.95
C SER A 178 -10.51 10.41 7.34
N ALA A 179 -10.25 11.72 7.44
CA ALA A 179 -10.01 12.40 8.71
C ALA A 179 -11.26 12.41 9.61
N LYS A 180 -12.45 12.63 9.04
CA LYS A 180 -13.73 12.60 9.77
C LYS A 180 -14.06 11.20 10.27
N LEU A 181 -13.86 10.18 9.43
CA LEU A 181 -14.09 8.77 9.81
C LEU A 181 -13.19 8.33 10.96
N ALA A 182 -11.91 8.72 10.95
CA ALA A 182 -11.00 8.41 12.05
C ALA A 182 -11.41 9.02 13.41
N ARG A 183 -12.28 10.05 13.41
CA ARG A 183 -12.82 10.69 14.61
C ARG A 183 -14.26 10.27 14.91
N THR A 184 -14.84 9.40 14.11
CA THR A 184 -16.23 8.98 14.24
C THR A 184 -16.32 7.80 15.21
N PRO A 185 -17.05 7.91 16.34
CA PRO A 185 -17.26 6.79 17.25
C PRO A 185 -17.87 5.59 16.52
N GLY A 186 -17.35 4.39 16.81
CA GLY A 186 -17.76 3.16 16.14
C GLY A 186 -17.02 2.85 14.83
N ILE A 187 -16.17 3.76 14.35
CA ILE A 187 -15.25 3.53 13.23
C ILE A 187 -13.81 3.54 13.74
N SER A 188 -13.06 2.49 13.44
CA SER A 188 -11.62 2.42 13.76
C SER A 188 -10.80 3.18 12.72
N ARG A 189 -11.13 3.02 11.43
CA ARG A 189 -10.33 3.61 10.34
C ARG A 189 -11.13 3.74 9.05
N GLY A 190 -10.85 4.77 8.25
CA GLY A 190 -11.34 4.93 6.88
C GLY A 190 -10.20 5.26 5.91
N VAL A 191 -9.82 4.31 5.06
CA VAL A 191 -8.68 4.43 4.12
C VAL A 191 -9.12 4.23 2.68
N TRP A 192 -8.70 5.11 1.79
CA TRP A 192 -8.92 4.95 0.36
C TRP A 192 -7.97 3.86 -0.20
N ILE A 193 -8.54 2.77 -0.71
CA ILE A 193 -7.80 1.73 -1.47
C ILE A 193 -7.56 2.21 -2.90
N SER A 194 -8.50 3.01 -3.43
CA SER A 194 -8.42 3.63 -4.76
C SER A 194 -9.13 4.98 -4.75
N ARG A 195 -9.12 5.70 -5.88
CA ARG A 195 -9.83 6.98 -6.05
C ARG A 195 -11.35 6.87 -5.86
N SER A 196 -11.94 5.68 -6.04
CA SER A 196 -13.38 5.40 -5.93
C SER A 196 -13.70 4.26 -4.96
N THR A 197 -12.72 3.82 -4.15
CA THR A 197 -12.90 2.71 -3.21
C THR A 197 -12.40 3.09 -1.83
N LEU A 198 -13.32 3.14 -0.87
CA LEU A 198 -13.06 3.42 0.54
C LEU A 198 -13.17 2.14 1.36
N SER A 199 -12.15 1.80 2.14
CA SER A 199 -12.18 0.73 3.13
C SER A 199 -12.44 1.30 4.51
N VAL A 200 -13.41 0.73 5.23
CA VAL A 200 -13.80 1.16 6.57
C VAL A 200 -13.68 -0.01 7.52
N ASP A 201 -12.82 0.15 8.54
CA ASP A 201 -12.70 -0.78 9.66
C ASP A 201 -13.66 -0.31 10.75
N ARG A 202 -14.70 -1.10 11.06
CA ARG A 202 -15.72 -0.74 12.07
C ARG A 202 -15.45 -1.40 13.42
N LEU A 203 -15.95 -0.78 14.49
CA LEU A 203 -15.91 -1.29 15.87
C LEU A 203 -17.30 -1.72 16.36
N VAL A 204 -18.35 -1.32 15.65
CA VAL A 204 -19.76 -1.63 15.96
C VAL A 204 -20.38 -2.44 14.82
N GLU A 205 -21.62 -2.88 14.99
CA GLU A 205 -22.37 -3.57 13.94
C GLU A 205 -22.51 -2.75 12.65
N GLU A 206 -22.60 -3.43 11.51
CA GLU A 206 -22.62 -2.79 10.19
C GLU A 206 -23.79 -1.81 10.06
N GLU A 207 -24.97 -2.19 10.56
CA GLU A 207 -26.20 -1.39 10.51
C GLU A 207 -26.04 -0.06 11.25
N ALA A 208 -25.21 -0.03 12.30
CA ALA A 208 -24.88 1.18 13.05
C ALA A 208 -23.76 1.99 12.38
N ALA A 209 -22.75 1.31 11.82
CA ALA A 209 -21.60 1.96 11.17
C ALA A 209 -21.96 2.59 9.81
N TRP A 210 -22.81 1.93 9.03
CA TRP A 210 -23.16 2.32 7.66
C TRP A 210 -23.73 3.75 7.52
N PRO A 211 -24.75 4.18 8.30
CA PRO A 211 -25.27 5.54 8.20
C PRO A 211 -24.22 6.61 8.54
N LEU A 212 -23.30 6.32 9.47
CA LEU A 212 -22.22 7.23 9.81
C LEU A 212 -21.27 7.47 8.63
N VAL A 213 -20.90 6.40 7.92
CA VAL A 213 -20.08 6.49 6.71
C VAL A 213 -20.79 7.27 5.61
N CYS A 214 -22.08 6.97 5.36
CA CYS A 214 -22.83 7.65 4.33
C CYS A 214 -23.07 9.14 4.62
N ASN A 215 -23.22 9.54 5.88
CA ASN A 215 -23.34 10.96 6.23
C ASN A 215 -22.09 11.75 5.82
N HIS A 216 -20.89 11.18 5.97
CA HIS A 216 -19.65 11.83 5.55
C HIS A 216 -19.49 11.88 4.03
N LEU A 217 -19.86 10.81 3.32
CA LEU A 217 -19.77 10.76 1.85
C LEU A 217 -20.81 11.68 1.18
N LYS A 218 -22.05 11.74 1.70
CA LYS A 218 -23.13 12.58 1.16
C LYS A 218 -22.84 14.08 1.25
N ALA A 219 -21.90 14.50 2.10
CA ALA A 219 -21.45 15.88 2.16
C ALA A 219 -20.64 16.32 0.92
N TYR A 220 -20.21 15.38 0.07
CA TYR A 220 -19.36 15.63 -1.09
C TYR A 220 -19.98 14.97 -2.34
N PRO A 221 -20.66 15.74 -3.22
CA PRO A 221 -21.34 15.20 -4.40
C PRO A 221 -20.44 14.38 -5.34
N ASP A 222 -19.16 14.77 -5.43
CA ASP A 222 -18.13 14.11 -6.23
C ASP A 222 -17.69 12.73 -5.68
N LEU A 223 -18.09 12.40 -4.45
CA LEU A 223 -17.79 11.11 -3.81
C LEU A 223 -19.00 10.17 -3.72
N LEU A 224 -20.18 10.55 -4.21
CA LEU A 224 -21.41 9.77 -4.07
C LEU A 224 -21.35 8.37 -4.72
N LEU A 225 -20.54 8.20 -5.76
CA LEU A 225 -20.34 6.92 -6.45
C LEU A 225 -19.24 6.05 -5.83
N THR A 226 -18.73 6.43 -4.64
CA THR A 226 -17.71 5.67 -3.93
C THR A 226 -18.23 4.29 -3.54
N ARG A 227 -17.48 3.26 -3.92
CA ARG A 227 -17.67 1.89 -3.41
C ARG A 227 -17.02 1.78 -2.03
N VAL A 228 -17.77 1.29 -1.05
CA VAL A 228 -17.31 1.14 0.33
C VAL A 228 -17.15 -0.34 0.68
N GLN A 229 -15.97 -0.71 1.18
CA GLN A 229 -15.69 -2.00 1.80
C GLN A 229 -15.86 -1.85 3.32
N MET A 230 -16.84 -2.55 3.89
CA MET A 230 -17.09 -2.61 5.33
C MET A 230 -16.39 -3.83 5.90
N ASN A 231 -15.29 -3.60 6.63
CA ASN A 231 -14.54 -4.65 7.32
C ASN A 231 -15.13 -4.86 8.71
N PRO A 232 -15.34 -6.10 9.15
CA PRO A 232 -15.90 -6.41 10.46
C PRO A 232 -14.94 -6.00 11.60
N PRO A 233 -15.43 -5.94 12.85
CA PRO A 233 -14.60 -5.72 14.03
C PRO A 233 -13.48 -6.75 14.14
N GLN A 234 -12.34 -6.34 14.70
CA GLN A 234 -11.18 -7.21 14.88
C GLN A 234 -11.55 -8.42 15.74
N GLY A 235 -11.25 -9.63 15.25
CA GLY A 235 -11.61 -10.88 15.93
C GLY A 235 -13.03 -11.40 15.63
N SER A 236 -13.83 -10.70 14.82
CA SER A 236 -15.11 -11.22 14.31
C SER A 236 -14.89 -12.19 13.15
N THR A 237 -15.80 -13.17 13.01
CA THR A 237 -15.87 -14.13 11.89
C THR A 237 -16.82 -13.67 10.78
N GLU A 238 -17.38 -12.48 10.89
CA GLU A 238 -18.27 -11.91 9.89
C GLU A 238 -17.56 -11.70 8.54
N ALA A 239 -18.31 -11.82 7.46
CA ALA A 239 -17.78 -11.57 6.12
C ALA A 239 -17.66 -10.06 5.86
N VAL A 240 -16.62 -9.69 5.10
CA VAL A 240 -16.49 -8.34 4.54
C VAL A 240 -17.67 -8.05 3.62
N ARG A 241 -18.29 -6.88 3.77
CA ARG A 241 -19.43 -6.46 2.93
C ARG A 241 -19.06 -5.27 2.04
N TRP A 242 -19.62 -5.27 0.83
CA TRP A 242 -19.44 -4.18 -0.13
C TRP A 242 -20.74 -3.43 -0.29
N ARG A 243 -20.67 -2.11 -0.12
CA ARG A 243 -21.84 -1.23 -0.13
C ARG A 243 -21.57 0.05 -0.91
N GLN A 244 -22.63 0.73 -1.31
CA GLN A 244 -22.61 2.07 -1.89
C GLN A 244 -23.73 2.87 -1.25
N CYS A 245 -23.46 4.14 -0.93
CA CYS A 245 -24.49 5.01 -0.40
C CYS A 245 -25.53 5.27 -1.48
N GLU A 246 -26.80 5.17 -1.12
CA GLU A 246 -27.87 5.52 -2.05
C GLU A 246 -27.71 6.98 -2.46
N ALA A 247 -27.69 7.22 -3.76
CA ALA A 247 -27.70 8.55 -4.33
C ALA A 247 -28.95 9.28 -3.82
N ILE A 248 -28.83 10.60 -3.61
CA ILE A 248 -29.98 11.46 -3.30
C ILE A 248 -30.95 11.29 -4.47
N GLN A 249 -32.03 10.54 -4.28
CA GLN A 249 -33.11 10.51 -5.26
C GLN A 249 -33.87 11.81 -5.07
N ASP A 250 -33.67 12.76 -5.97
CA ASP A 250 -34.56 13.91 -6.14
C ASP A 250 -35.96 13.36 -6.43
N THR A 251 -36.75 13.19 -5.38
CA THR A 251 -38.15 12.87 -5.48
C THR A 251 -38.87 14.19 -5.73
N ALA A 252 -38.80 14.67 -6.97
CA ALA A 252 -39.69 15.72 -7.44
C ALA A 252 -41.11 15.13 -7.46
N ARG A 253 -41.92 15.52 -6.47
CA ARG A 253 -43.38 15.53 -6.56
C ARG A 253 -43.85 16.97 -6.72
#